data_AF-J9GD28-F1
#
_entry.id   AF-J9GD28-F1
#
_cell.length_a   1.000
_cell.length_b   1.000
_cell.length_c   1.000
_cell.angle_alpha   90.00
_cell.angle_beta   90.00
_cell.angle_gamma   90.00
#
_symmetry.space_group_name_H-M   'P 1'
#
loop_
_entity.id
_entity.type
_entity.pdbx_description
1 polymer ?
#
loop_
_entity_poly.entity_id
_entity_poly.type
_entity_poly.pdbx_seq_one_letter_code
_entity_poly.pdbx_strand_id
1 'polypeptide(L)'
;MKIEGYIHDWEKEYEITPEVDFDLGSRFGRIIKAEAERSGRGVVVLIDEYDKPLLDVLEKDEELLDRNREILKAFYSVFKQTDAYLRFVFLTGVTKFSQISVFSGFNQPKDISMYDKYEALCGITEDELLKYFSEPIREMAESEGCTEEEMQQLLKQRYDGYHFGEKMLDVYNPFSLLNAFDSKRIRDYWFASGTPTYLIRLMNHFNEGIDQLTGKILFVGRVRELQSRH
;
A
#
# COMPACT_ATOMS: atom_id res chain seq x y z
N MET A 1 20.05 -0.11 -9.65
CA MET A 1 19.03 0.02 -8.59
C MET A 1 18.59 1.48 -8.56
N LYS A 2 17.31 1.82 -8.70
CA LYS A 2 16.86 3.23 -8.77
C LYS A 2 17.15 4.04 -7.48
N ILE A 3 17.20 3.36 -6.33
CA ILE A 3 17.43 3.98 -5.02
C ILE A 3 18.79 4.66 -4.89
N GLU A 4 19.83 4.12 -5.55
CA GLU A 4 21.17 4.71 -5.59
C GLU A 4 21.16 6.09 -6.24
N GLY A 5 20.39 6.23 -7.33
CA GLY A 5 20.22 7.52 -8.01
C GLY A 5 19.52 8.54 -7.12
N TYR A 6 18.43 8.15 -6.46
CA TYR A 6 17.70 9.05 -5.56
C TYR A 6 18.54 9.52 -4.38
N ILE A 7 19.28 8.60 -3.72
CA ILE A 7 20.14 8.96 -2.60
C ILE A 7 21.26 9.89 -3.07
N HIS A 8 21.86 9.62 -4.24
CA HIS A 8 22.86 10.52 -4.81
C HIS A 8 22.33 11.92 -5.12
N ASP A 9 21.11 12.02 -5.64
CA ASP A 9 20.48 13.31 -5.94
C ASP A 9 20.17 14.09 -4.65
N TRP A 10 19.69 13.41 -3.59
CA TRP A 10 19.49 14.02 -2.29
C TRP A 10 20.80 14.43 -1.61
N GLU A 11 21.85 13.61 -1.68
CA GLU A 11 23.16 13.98 -1.14
C GLU A 11 23.69 15.27 -1.76
N LYS A 12 23.48 15.46 -3.07
CA LYS A 12 23.81 16.74 -3.73
C LYS A 12 22.96 17.89 -3.21
N GLU A 13 21.66 17.68 -3.03
CA GLU A 13 20.74 18.71 -2.53
C GLU A 13 21.11 19.19 -1.12
N TYR A 14 21.54 18.26 -0.27
CA TYR A 14 21.94 18.53 1.12
C TYR A 14 23.45 18.77 1.29
N GLU A 15 24.21 18.84 0.20
CA GLU A 15 25.67 19.04 0.20
C GLU A 15 26.44 18.02 1.06
N ILE A 16 25.95 16.77 1.10
CA ILE A 16 26.54 15.68 1.88
C ILE A 16 27.72 15.09 1.12
N THR A 17 28.91 15.14 1.73
CA THR A 17 30.12 14.54 1.17
C THR A 17 30.23 13.05 1.50
N PRO A 18 30.63 12.20 0.52
CA PRO A 18 30.87 10.79 0.75
C PRO A 18 31.99 10.50 1.75
N GLU A 19 31.77 9.53 2.65
CA GLU A 19 32.79 9.02 3.59
C GLU A 19 33.12 7.54 3.34
N VAL A 20 34.09 7.00 4.10
CA VAL A 20 34.69 5.67 3.89
C VAL A 20 33.70 4.52 4.10
N ASP A 21 32.72 4.67 4.99
CA ASP A 21 31.60 3.74 5.16
C ASP A 21 30.38 4.26 4.39
N PHE A 22 30.10 3.66 3.23
CA PHE A 22 29.19 4.21 2.23
C PHE A 22 28.09 3.23 1.82
N ASP A 23 27.52 2.51 2.79
CA ASP A 23 26.32 1.71 2.54
C ASP A 23 25.07 2.62 2.39
N LEU A 24 24.06 2.10 1.72
CA LEU A 24 22.82 2.83 1.41
C LEU A 24 22.06 3.32 2.65
N GLY A 25 22.07 2.53 3.73
CA GLY A 25 21.41 2.89 4.99
C GLY A 25 22.09 4.10 5.60
N SER A 26 23.41 4.04 5.78
CA SER A 26 24.19 5.15 6.36
C SER A 26 24.03 6.47 5.60
N ARG A 27 24.03 6.41 4.26
CA ARG A 27 23.79 7.58 3.40
C ARG A 27 22.40 8.18 3.61
N PHE A 28 21.38 7.33 3.64
CA PHE A 28 20.02 7.77 3.90
C PHE A 28 19.85 8.39 5.29
N GLY A 29 20.54 7.85 6.31
CA GLY A 29 20.55 8.42 7.66
C GLY A 29 21.11 9.83 7.73
N ARG A 30 22.15 10.11 6.93
CA ARG A 30 22.72 11.47 6.83
C ARG A 30 21.73 12.44 6.20
N ILE A 31 21.00 12.00 5.18
CA ILE A 31 19.94 12.82 4.55
C ILE A 31 18.85 13.14 5.59
N ILE A 32 18.38 12.16 6.36
CA ILE A 32 17.39 12.37 7.43
C ILE A 32 17.90 13.40 8.45
N LYS A 33 19.14 13.26 8.90
CA LYS A 33 19.75 14.18 9.84
C LYS A 33 19.87 15.60 9.27
N ALA A 34 20.39 15.72 8.04
CA ALA A 34 20.59 17.01 7.38
C ALA A 34 19.25 17.74 7.19
N GLU A 35 18.19 17.04 6.78
CA GLU A 35 16.87 17.65 6.63
C GLU A 35 16.25 18.06 7.97
N ALA A 36 16.44 17.26 9.02
CA ALA A 36 15.98 17.62 10.36
C ALA A 36 16.67 18.88 10.89
N GLU A 37 18.00 18.98 10.71
CA GLU A 37 18.80 20.13 11.11
C GLU A 37 18.45 21.38 10.29
N ARG A 38 18.26 21.24 8.98
CA ARG A 38 17.89 22.33 8.07
C ARG A 38 16.49 22.88 8.35
N SER A 39 15.52 21.99 8.54
CA SER A 39 14.12 22.37 8.77
C SER A 39 13.81 22.74 10.21
N GLY A 40 14.66 22.32 11.17
CA GLY A 40 14.41 22.41 12.60
C GLY A 40 13.23 21.54 13.07
N ARG A 41 12.80 20.57 12.26
CA ARG A 41 11.64 19.70 12.51
C ARG A 41 12.01 18.24 12.29
N GLY A 42 11.32 17.34 12.97
CA GLY A 42 11.50 15.91 12.73
C GLY A 42 11.00 15.51 11.34
N VAL A 43 11.74 14.63 10.69
CA VAL A 43 11.46 14.14 9.32
C VAL A 43 10.32 13.13 9.32
N VAL A 44 9.47 13.22 8.31
CA VAL A 44 8.43 12.22 8.02
C VAL A 44 8.89 11.35 6.86
N VAL A 45 8.93 10.03 7.06
CA VAL A 45 9.30 9.07 6.02
C VAL A 45 8.08 8.23 5.65
N LEU A 46 7.72 8.22 4.38
CA LEU A 46 6.63 7.41 3.83
C LEU A 46 7.23 6.42 2.84
N ILE A 47 7.02 5.13 3.04
CA ILE A 47 7.53 4.07 2.17
C ILE A 47 6.36 3.25 1.69
N ASP A 48 6.13 3.30 0.38
CA ASP A 48 5.13 2.48 -0.27
C ASP A 48 5.73 1.22 -0.88
N GLU A 49 4.92 0.17 -0.96
CA GLU A 49 5.28 -1.16 -1.46
C GLU A 49 6.62 -1.70 -0.89
N TYR A 50 6.86 -1.54 0.42
CA TYR A 50 8.16 -1.84 1.03
C TYR A 50 8.62 -3.30 0.85
N ASP A 51 7.69 -4.20 0.58
CA ASP A 51 7.89 -5.64 0.43
C ASP A 51 8.02 -6.12 -1.02
N LYS A 52 7.74 -5.25 -2.00
CA LYS A 52 7.80 -5.57 -3.43
C LYS A 52 9.13 -6.20 -3.89
N PRO A 53 10.32 -5.72 -3.47
CA PRO A 53 11.58 -6.33 -3.87
C PRO A 53 11.75 -7.78 -3.40
N LEU A 54 11.09 -8.16 -2.30
CA LEU A 54 11.09 -9.54 -1.81
C LEU A 54 10.06 -10.38 -2.60
N LEU A 55 8.88 -9.81 -2.84
CA LEU A 55 7.79 -10.51 -3.51
C LEU A 55 8.09 -10.80 -4.99
N ASP A 56 8.84 -9.93 -5.68
CA ASP A 56 9.20 -10.12 -7.09
C ASP A 56 10.10 -11.34 -7.36
N VAL A 57 10.84 -11.77 -6.33
CA VAL A 57 11.85 -12.84 -6.39
C VAL A 57 11.49 -14.08 -5.56
N LEU A 58 10.43 -14.00 -4.74
CA LEU A 58 10.00 -15.02 -3.77
C LEU A 58 9.95 -16.45 -4.32
N GLU A 59 9.51 -16.63 -5.58
CA GLU A 59 9.37 -17.93 -6.24
C GLU A 59 10.50 -18.26 -7.24
N LYS A 60 11.38 -17.30 -7.51
CA LYS A 60 12.32 -17.37 -8.64
C LYS A 60 13.73 -17.69 -8.19
N ASP A 61 14.15 -17.12 -7.07
CA ASP A 61 15.55 -17.11 -6.67
C ASP A 61 15.69 -16.86 -5.16
N GLU A 62 15.98 -17.92 -4.41
CA GLU A 62 16.14 -17.87 -2.95
C GLU A 62 17.39 -17.08 -2.52
N GLU A 63 18.48 -17.17 -3.30
CA GLU A 63 19.71 -16.43 -3.01
C GLU A 63 19.49 -14.92 -3.19
N LEU A 64 18.78 -14.54 -4.26
CA LEU A 64 18.41 -13.15 -4.51
C LEU A 64 17.38 -12.64 -3.48
N LEU A 65 16.47 -13.49 -3.02
CA LEU A 65 15.54 -13.16 -1.94
C LEU A 65 16.28 -12.82 -0.65
N ASP A 66 17.23 -13.66 -0.24
CA ASP A 66 18.02 -13.43 0.97
C ASP A 66 18.91 -12.19 0.83
N ARG A 67 19.51 -11.98 -0.34
CA ARG A 67 20.28 -10.77 -0.62
C ARG A 67 19.42 -9.51 -0.54
N ASN A 68 18.22 -9.52 -1.13
CA ASN A 68 17.28 -8.40 -1.06
C ASN A 68 16.85 -8.14 0.39
N ARG A 69 16.62 -9.21 1.16
CA ARG A 69 16.28 -9.11 2.59
C ARG A 69 17.38 -8.43 3.38
N GLU A 70 18.64 -8.79 3.18
CA GLU A 70 19.77 -8.16 3.89
C GLU A 70 19.96 -6.69 3.48
N ILE A 71 19.78 -6.35 2.19
CA ILE A 71 19.82 -4.95 1.73
C ILE A 71 18.72 -4.13 2.41
N LEU A 72 17.48 -4.61 2.42
CA LEU A 72 16.35 -3.90 3.06
C LEU A 72 16.54 -3.78 4.56
N LYS A 73 17.04 -4.83 5.22
CA LYS A 73 17.34 -4.81 6.65
C LYS A 73 18.41 -3.78 7.00
N ALA A 74 19.51 -3.74 6.23
CA ALA A 74 20.55 -2.73 6.42
C ALA A 74 19.98 -1.32 6.20
N PHE A 75 19.22 -1.13 5.12
CA PHE A 75 18.59 0.15 4.79
C PHE A 75 17.64 0.65 5.90
N TYR A 76 16.75 -0.20 6.41
CA TYR A 76 15.78 0.19 7.45
C TYR A 76 16.37 0.27 8.86
N SER A 77 17.53 -0.35 9.11
CA SER A 77 18.21 -0.24 10.41
C SER A 77 18.59 1.20 10.75
N VAL A 78 18.73 2.07 9.75
CA VAL A 78 19.10 3.47 9.96
C VAL A 78 18.05 4.27 10.71
N PHE A 79 16.77 3.89 10.64
CA PHE A 79 15.71 4.57 11.39
C PHE A 79 15.93 4.50 12.89
N LYS A 80 16.51 3.40 13.39
CA LYS A 80 16.89 3.28 14.80
C LYS A 80 18.03 4.24 15.17
N GLN A 81 18.98 4.44 14.26
CA GLN A 81 20.12 5.34 14.46
C GLN A 81 19.72 6.81 14.36
N THR A 82 18.65 7.10 13.63
CA THR A 82 18.15 8.46 13.34
C THR A 82 16.85 8.80 14.06
N ASP A 83 16.43 8.00 15.05
CA ASP A 83 15.16 8.16 15.78
C ASP A 83 14.97 9.57 16.35
N ALA A 84 16.02 10.20 16.87
CA ALA A 84 15.99 11.57 17.40
C ALA A 84 15.64 12.65 16.34
N TYR A 85 15.82 12.34 15.06
CA TYR A 85 15.55 13.23 13.92
C TYR A 85 14.24 12.88 13.22
N LEU A 86 13.59 11.78 13.58
CA LEU A 86 12.36 11.31 12.95
C LEU A 86 11.14 11.81 13.73
N ARG A 87 10.17 12.33 13.00
CA ARG A 87 8.82 12.63 13.54
C ARG A 87 7.90 11.42 13.39
N PHE A 88 7.97 10.76 12.24
CA PHE A 88 7.03 9.70 11.87
C PHE A 88 7.60 8.86 10.73
N VAL A 89 7.42 7.54 10.80
CA VAL A 89 7.72 6.61 9.70
C VAL A 89 6.47 5.80 9.41
N PHE A 90 6.05 5.78 8.15
CA PHE A 90 4.87 5.03 7.69
C PHE A 90 5.25 4.11 6.54
N LEU A 91 4.78 2.87 6.62
CA LEU A 91 5.13 1.80 5.69
C LEU A 91 3.84 1.16 5.19
N THR A 92 3.70 1.03 3.87
CA THR A 92 2.58 0.33 3.22
C THR A 92 3.10 -0.78 2.32
N GLY A 93 2.38 -1.90 2.27
CA GLY A 93 2.77 -3.09 1.55
C GLY A 93 1.65 -4.12 1.53
N VAL A 94 1.88 -5.24 0.85
CA VAL A 94 0.85 -6.28 0.63
C VAL A 94 0.93 -7.37 1.71
N THR A 95 2.13 -7.64 2.23
CA THR A 95 2.42 -8.82 3.07
C THR A 95 3.05 -8.47 4.40
N LYS A 96 2.69 -9.20 5.46
CA LYS A 96 3.26 -9.03 6.80
C LYS A 96 4.56 -9.82 7.03
N PHE A 97 4.87 -10.80 6.19
CA PHE A 97 6.04 -11.68 6.34
C PHE A 97 7.38 -10.92 6.22
N SER A 98 7.42 -9.96 5.30
CA SER A 98 8.53 -9.03 5.14
C SER A 98 8.81 -8.30 6.46
N GLN A 99 7.79 -7.97 7.25
CA GLN A 99 7.95 -7.22 8.50
C GLN A 99 8.82 -7.95 9.53
N ILE A 100 8.57 -9.25 9.75
CA ILE A 100 9.24 -10.02 10.80
C ILE A 100 10.73 -10.20 10.49
N SER A 101 11.08 -10.32 9.20
CA SER A 101 12.46 -10.59 8.78
C SER A 101 13.31 -9.32 8.58
N VAL A 102 12.77 -8.29 7.91
CA VAL A 102 13.52 -7.05 7.61
C VAL A 102 13.57 -6.05 8.76
N PHE A 103 12.59 -6.05 9.67
CA PHE A 103 12.54 -5.12 10.81
C PHE A 103 13.17 -5.66 12.08
N SER A 104 13.85 -6.81 12.05
CA SER A 104 14.62 -7.31 13.20
C SER A 104 15.75 -6.35 13.64
N GLY A 105 16.23 -5.49 12.75
CA GLY A 105 17.18 -4.40 13.05
C GLY A 105 16.53 -3.07 13.48
N PHE A 106 15.20 -2.98 13.45
CA PHE A 106 14.40 -1.80 13.76
C PHE A 106 13.58 -2.05 15.05
N ASN A 107 13.18 -0.99 15.76
CA ASN A 107 12.19 -1.17 16.83
C ASN A 107 10.89 -1.64 16.19
N GLN A 108 10.26 -2.70 16.71
CA GLN A 108 9.08 -3.31 16.08
C GLN A 108 8.03 -2.23 15.73
N PRO A 109 7.75 -1.99 14.43
CA PRO A 109 6.77 -1.00 14.03
C PRO A 109 5.41 -1.38 14.61
N LYS A 110 4.64 -0.37 15.00
CA LYS A 110 3.26 -0.60 15.41
C LYS A 110 2.43 -0.97 14.17
N ASP A 111 2.03 -2.23 14.06
CA ASP A 111 1.06 -2.66 13.05
C ASP A 111 -0.33 -2.08 13.40
N ILE A 112 -0.79 -1.13 12.59
CA ILE A 112 -2.11 -0.49 12.71
C ILE A 112 -3.10 -0.97 11.67
N SER A 113 -2.73 -1.97 10.85
CA SER A 113 -3.44 -2.27 9.61
C SER A 113 -4.87 -2.78 9.81
N MET A 114 -5.15 -3.37 10.98
CA MET A 114 -6.47 -3.89 11.36
C MET A 114 -7.12 -3.09 12.49
N TYR A 115 -6.62 -1.88 12.77
CA TYR A 115 -7.17 -1.05 13.84
C TYR A 115 -8.44 -0.35 13.36
N ASP A 116 -9.52 -0.47 14.14
CA ASP A 116 -10.82 0.17 13.89
C ASP A 116 -10.78 1.68 13.59
N LYS A 117 -9.74 2.37 14.09
CA LYS A 117 -9.59 3.81 13.86
C LYS A 117 -9.20 4.13 12.41
N TYR A 118 -8.67 3.17 11.67
CA TYR A 118 -8.09 3.34 10.34
C TYR A 118 -8.82 2.49 9.27
N GLU A 119 -9.98 1.91 9.57
CA GLU A 119 -10.71 1.02 8.65
C GLU A 119 -11.09 1.71 7.33
N ALA A 120 -11.46 3.00 7.41
CA ALA A 120 -11.79 3.80 6.24
C ALA A 120 -10.57 4.34 5.47
N LEU A 121 -9.35 4.17 5.97
CA LEU A 121 -8.15 4.82 5.41
C LEU A 121 -7.87 4.42 3.96
N CYS A 122 -8.21 3.19 3.58
CA CYS A 122 -7.91 2.62 2.27
C CYS A 122 -9.09 2.63 1.30
N GLY A 123 -10.20 3.29 1.66
CA GLY A 123 -11.43 3.26 0.89
C GLY A 123 -12.19 4.58 0.93
N ILE A 124 -13.31 4.61 0.22
CA ILE A 124 -14.29 5.71 0.29
C ILE A 124 -15.50 5.16 1.04
N THR A 125 -15.95 5.83 2.10
CA THR A 125 -17.16 5.41 2.82
C THR A 125 -18.42 5.77 2.04
N GLU A 126 -19.55 5.12 2.34
CA GLU A 126 -20.86 5.48 1.75
C GLU A 126 -21.17 6.98 1.97
N ASP A 127 -20.92 7.50 3.17
CA ASP A 127 -21.15 8.92 3.47
C ASP A 127 -20.28 9.85 2.59
N GLU A 128 -19.02 9.48 2.34
CA GLU A 128 -18.13 10.24 1.46
C GLU A 128 -18.54 10.12 -0.01
N LEU A 129 -19.00 8.93 -0.44
CA LEU A 129 -19.54 8.70 -1.78
C LEU A 129 -20.70 9.66 -2.05
N LEU A 130 -21.70 9.65 -1.17
CA LEU A 130 -22.90 10.47 -1.31
C LEU A 130 -22.61 11.97 -1.19
N LYS A 131 -21.64 12.35 -0.33
CA LYS A 131 -21.33 13.75 -0.07
C LYS A 131 -20.46 14.39 -1.16
N TYR A 132 -19.47 13.68 -1.69
CA TYR A 132 -18.47 14.25 -2.58
C TYR A 132 -18.64 13.85 -4.05
N PHE A 133 -19.42 12.80 -4.35
CA PHE A 133 -19.55 12.26 -5.70
C PHE A 133 -20.99 12.27 -6.24
N SER A 134 -21.89 13.07 -5.64
CA SER A 134 -23.29 13.19 -6.09
C SER A 134 -23.41 13.62 -7.56
N GLU A 135 -22.56 14.53 -8.02
CA GLU A 135 -22.59 15.03 -9.40
C GLU A 135 -22.09 13.98 -10.42
N PRO A 136 -20.93 13.33 -10.23
CA PRO A 136 -20.54 12.17 -11.04
C PRO A 136 -21.59 11.05 -11.09
N ILE A 137 -22.26 10.76 -9.96
CA ILE A 137 -23.33 9.75 -9.90
C ILE A 137 -24.51 10.17 -10.79
N ARG A 138 -24.94 11.43 -10.72
CA ARG A 138 -26.00 11.97 -11.57
C ARG A 138 -25.65 11.88 -13.05
N GLU A 139 -24.45 12.31 -13.43
CA GLU A 139 -24.01 12.26 -14.83
C GLU A 139 -24.00 10.83 -15.37
N MET A 140 -23.56 9.86 -14.55
CA MET A 140 -23.60 8.45 -14.94
C MET A 140 -25.04 7.94 -15.05
N ALA A 141 -25.91 8.29 -14.10
CA ALA A 141 -27.32 7.90 -14.11
C ALA A 141 -28.05 8.42 -15.36
N GLU A 142 -27.82 9.69 -15.73
CA GLU A 142 -28.34 10.28 -16.97
C GLU A 142 -27.84 9.54 -18.22
N SER A 143 -26.55 9.16 -18.24
CA SER A 143 -25.95 8.46 -19.39
C SER A 143 -26.46 7.03 -19.58
N GLU A 144 -26.79 6.34 -18.49
CA GLU A 144 -27.32 4.97 -18.48
C GLU A 144 -28.87 4.94 -18.51
N GLY A 145 -29.53 6.10 -18.35
CA GLY A 145 -30.98 6.22 -18.36
C GLY A 145 -31.66 5.65 -17.12
N CYS A 146 -30.99 5.67 -15.97
CA CYS A 146 -31.48 5.19 -14.68
C CYS A 146 -31.59 6.33 -13.64
N THR A 147 -32.15 6.06 -12.47
CA THR A 147 -32.17 7.04 -11.36
C THR A 147 -30.83 7.12 -10.64
N GLU A 148 -30.58 8.22 -9.90
CA GLU A 148 -29.38 8.34 -9.07
C GLU A 148 -29.28 7.21 -8.04
N GLU A 149 -30.41 6.78 -7.46
CA GLU A 149 -30.48 5.67 -6.52
C GLU A 149 -30.13 4.33 -7.18
N GLU A 150 -30.59 4.09 -8.40
CA GLU A 150 -30.24 2.88 -9.16
C GLU A 150 -28.75 2.84 -9.49
N MET A 151 -28.17 3.98 -9.87
CA MET A 151 -26.73 4.10 -10.11
C MET A 151 -25.92 3.88 -8.83
N GLN A 152 -26.34 4.43 -7.69
CA GLN A 152 -25.71 4.18 -6.39
C GLN A 152 -25.71 2.68 -6.05
N GLN A 153 -26.83 1.98 -6.27
CA GLN A 153 -26.89 0.54 -6.05
C GLN A 153 -25.96 -0.24 -6.99
N LEU A 154 -25.82 0.17 -8.24
CA LEU A 154 -24.88 -0.44 -9.18
C LEU A 154 -23.42 -0.22 -8.75
N LEU A 155 -23.07 1.00 -8.34
CA LEU A 155 -21.74 1.32 -7.80
C LEU A 155 -21.45 0.51 -6.53
N LYS A 156 -22.43 0.40 -5.63
CA LYS A 156 -22.34 -0.41 -4.42
C LYS A 156 -22.12 -1.88 -4.74
N GLN A 157 -22.94 -2.48 -5.60
CA GLN A 157 -22.79 -3.88 -5.98
C GLN A 157 -21.44 -4.19 -6.64
N ARG A 158 -20.83 -3.20 -7.32
CA ARG A 158 -19.60 -3.42 -8.10
C ARG A 158 -18.32 -3.08 -7.34
N TYR A 159 -18.34 -2.07 -6.48
CA TYR A 159 -17.13 -1.48 -5.91
C TYR A 159 -17.10 -1.47 -4.37
N ASP A 160 -18.20 -1.82 -3.70
CA ASP A 160 -18.29 -1.95 -2.24
C ASP A 160 -17.88 -3.35 -1.74
N GLY A 161 -17.71 -3.50 -0.43
CA GLY A 161 -17.47 -4.79 0.25
C GLY A 161 -16.01 -5.05 0.62
N TYR A 162 -15.16 -4.03 0.52
CA TYR A 162 -13.85 -4.03 1.17
C TYR A 162 -14.04 -3.60 2.61
N HIS A 163 -13.40 -4.29 3.54
CA HIS A 163 -13.40 -3.88 4.94
C HIS A 163 -12.02 -4.15 5.51
N PHE A 164 -11.59 -3.28 6.40
CA PHE A 164 -10.34 -3.42 7.10
C PHE A 164 -10.70 -3.29 8.57
N GLY A 165 -10.21 -4.18 9.45
CA GLY A 165 -10.55 -4.15 10.89
C GLY A 165 -11.78 -4.97 11.30
N GLU A 166 -12.02 -5.03 12.61
CA GLU A 166 -12.97 -5.97 13.24
C GLU A 166 -14.42 -5.48 13.15
N LYS A 167 -14.65 -4.17 12.95
CA LYS A 167 -16.00 -3.61 12.86
C LYS A 167 -16.63 -3.79 11.47
N MET A 168 -15.88 -4.34 10.52
CA MET A 168 -16.38 -4.67 9.18
C MET A 168 -17.00 -3.45 8.48
N LEU A 169 -16.40 -2.26 8.64
CA LEU A 169 -16.88 -1.08 7.93
C LEU A 169 -16.67 -1.29 6.42
N ASP A 170 -17.77 -1.35 5.69
CA ASP A 170 -17.75 -1.46 4.23
C ASP A 170 -17.26 -0.14 3.60
N VAL A 171 -16.26 -0.27 2.74
CA VAL A 171 -15.71 0.83 1.95
C VAL A 171 -15.61 0.47 0.47
N TYR A 172 -15.76 1.50 -0.35
CA TYR A 172 -15.64 1.42 -1.79
C TYR A 172 -14.18 1.45 -2.21
N ASN A 173 -13.80 0.65 -3.20
CA ASN A 173 -12.48 0.67 -3.81
C ASN A 173 -12.24 2.00 -4.54
N PRO A 174 -11.33 2.88 -4.08
CA PRO A 174 -11.19 4.22 -4.64
C PRO A 174 -10.76 4.19 -6.10
N PHE A 175 -9.83 3.30 -6.46
CA PHE A 175 -9.34 3.19 -7.84
C PHE A 175 -10.46 2.84 -8.82
N SER A 176 -11.23 1.80 -8.53
CA SER A 176 -12.30 1.33 -9.42
C SER A 176 -13.42 2.35 -9.53
N LEU A 177 -13.77 2.98 -8.41
CA LEU A 177 -14.83 3.99 -8.33
C LEU A 177 -14.44 5.26 -9.11
N LEU A 178 -13.23 5.78 -8.92
CA LEU A 178 -12.75 6.97 -9.64
C LEU A 178 -12.64 6.73 -11.16
N ASN A 179 -12.17 5.54 -11.58
CA ASN A 179 -12.16 5.18 -13.00
C ASN A 179 -13.58 5.02 -13.58
N ALA A 180 -14.54 4.53 -12.79
CA ALA A 180 -15.93 4.45 -13.23
C ALA A 180 -16.51 5.85 -13.48
N PHE A 181 -16.21 6.81 -12.59
CA PHE A 181 -16.61 8.21 -12.76
C PHE A 181 -15.94 8.86 -13.97
N ASP A 182 -14.62 8.73 -14.12
CA ASP A 182 -13.87 9.33 -15.23
C ASP A 182 -14.35 8.80 -16.60
N SER A 183 -14.53 7.50 -16.71
CA SER A 183 -14.98 6.84 -17.94
C SER A 183 -16.50 6.86 -18.15
N LYS A 184 -17.26 7.30 -17.14
CA LYS A 184 -18.72 7.21 -17.03
C LYS A 184 -19.27 5.81 -17.28
N ARG A 185 -18.53 4.76 -16.90
CA ARG A 185 -18.91 3.37 -17.17
C ARG A 185 -18.54 2.44 -16.04
N ILE A 186 -19.49 1.56 -15.70
CA ILE A 186 -19.26 0.45 -14.77
C ILE A 186 -18.47 -0.65 -15.47
N ARG A 187 -17.24 -0.91 -15.02
CA ARG A 187 -16.36 -1.98 -15.51
C ARG A 187 -15.53 -2.61 -14.38
N ASP A 188 -14.91 -3.74 -14.68
CA ASP A 188 -13.96 -4.44 -13.79
C ASP A 188 -12.56 -3.78 -13.80
N TYR A 189 -12.48 -2.53 -13.34
CA TYR A 189 -11.22 -1.77 -13.30
C TYR A 189 -10.14 -2.45 -12.43
N TRP A 190 -10.55 -3.10 -11.35
CA TRP A 190 -9.65 -3.88 -10.50
C TRP A 190 -8.99 -5.02 -11.27
N PHE A 191 -9.76 -5.80 -12.04
CA PHE A 191 -9.20 -6.92 -12.79
C PHE A 191 -8.29 -6.47 -13.95
N ALA A 192 -8.62 -5.35 -14.58
CA ALA A 192 -7.83 -4.78 -15.66
C ALA A 192 -6.45 -4.25 -15.21
N SER A 193 -6.24 -4.00 -13.91
CA SER A 193 -4.98 -3.48 -13.35
C SER A 193 -3.85 -4.51 -13.18
N GLY A 194 -4.12 -5.81 -13.40
CA GLY A 194 -3.12 -6.88 -13.24
C GLY A 194 -2.91 -7.38 -11.80
N THR A 195 -3.50 -6.70 -10.82
CA THR A 195 -3.52 -7.10 -9.39
C THR A 195 -4.03 -8.52 -9.12
N PRO A 196 -5.04 -9.07 -9.84
CA PRO A 196 -5.50 -10.44 -9.60
C PRO A 196 -4.44 -11.51 -9.86
N THR A 197 -3.63 -11.37 -10.91
CA THR A 197 -2.58 -12.35 -11.24
C THR A 197 -1.52 -12.39 -10.14
N TYR A 198 -1.18 -11.24 -9.59
CA TYR A 198 -0.24 -11.12 -8.48
C TYR A 198 -0.77 -11.76 -7.20
N LEU A 199 -2.04 -11.50 -6.86
CA LEU A 199 -2.70 -12.10 -5.69
C LEU A 199 -2.82 -13.61 -5.80
N ILE A 200 -3.24 -14.14 -6.97
CA ILE A 200 -3.33 -15.59 -7.21
C ILE A 200 -1.97 -16.26 -7.02
N ARG A 201 -0.88 -15.62 -7.45
CA ARG A 201 0.48 -16.14 -7.24
C ARG A 201 0.81 -16.25 -5.75
N LEU A 202 0.52 -15.21 -4.96
CA LEU A 202 0.74 -15.25 -3.51
C LEU A 202 -0.10 -16.33 -2.83
N MET A 203 -1.38 -16.47 -3.21
CA MET A 203 -2.27 -17.51 -2.67
C MET A 203 -1.73 -18.93 -2.93
N ASN A 204 -1.28 -19.19 -4.16
CA ASN A 204 -0.71 -20.48 -4.54
C ASN A 204 0.58 -20.78 -3.79
N HIS A 205 1.42 -19.77 -3.58
CA HIS A 205 2.68 -19.92 -2.86
C HIS A 205 2.48 -20.29 -1.39
N PHE A 206 1.51 -19.67 -0.71
CA PHE A 206 1.24 -19.96 0.70
C PHE A 206 0.38 -21.21 0.93
N ASN A 207 -0.13 -21.84 -0.14
CA ASN A 207 -0.98 -23.04 -0.09
C ASN A 207 -2.19 -22.88 0.86
N GLU A 208 -2.72 -21.65 0.94
CA GLU A 208 -3.76 -21.24 1.88
C GLU A 208 -4.97 -20.68 1.11
N GLY A 209 -6.18 -21.04 1.56
CA GLY A 209 -7.42 -20.45 1.05
C GLY A 209 -7.58 -18.99 1.50
N ILE A 210 -8.43 -18.22 0.80
CA ILE A 210 -8.66 -16.77 1.03
C ILE A 210 -8.87 -16.44 2.52
N ASP A 211 -9.60 -17.29 3.25
CA ASP A 211 -9.95 -17.05 4.65
C ASP A 211 -8.77 -17.17 5.63
N GLN A 212 -7.71 -17.92 5.28
CA GLN A 212 -6.52 -18.13 6.12
C GLN A 212 -5.45 -17.04 5.93
N LEU A 213 -5.60 -16.20 4.89
CA LEU A 213 -4.65 -15.14 4.54
C LEU A 213 -4.86 -13.82 5.29
N THR A 214 -6.00 -13.65 5.97
CA THR A 214 -6.38 -12.44 6.72
C THR A 214 -5.39 -12.05 7.83
N GLY A 215 -4.53 -12.98 8.28
CA GLY A 215 -3.46 -12.73 9.25
C GLY A 215 -2.06 -12.51 8.65
N LYS A 216 -1.84 -12.77 7.35
CA LYS A 216 -0.51 -12.77 6.69
C LYS A 216 -0.40 -11.78 5.53
N ILE A 217 -1.52 -11.49 4.87
CA ILE A 217 -1.68 -10.53 3.78
C ILE A 217 -2.70 -9.49 4.25
N LEU A 218 -2.45 -8.22 3.96
CA LEU A 218 -3.43 -7.16 4.21
C LEU A 218 -4.48 -7.19 3.11
N PHE A 219 -5.45 -8.09 3.24
CA PHE A 219 -6.61 -8.11 2.36
C PHE A 219 -7.86 -8.62 3.09
N VAL A 220 -8.91 -7.80 3.15
CA VAL A 220 -10.27 -8.31 3.35
C VAL A 220 -11.23 -7.63 2.36
N GLY A 221 -11.58 -8.40 1.35
CA GLY A 221 -12.60 -8.07 0.36
C GLY A 221 -13.10 -9.38 -0.24
N ARG A 222 -14.40 -9.68 -0.09
CA ARG A 222 -15.00 -10.89 -0.63
C ARG A 222 -15.13 -10.73 -2.15
N VAL A 223 -14.34 -11.47 -2.93
CA VAL A 223 -14.67 -11.69 -4.34
C VAL A 223 -15.90 -12.58 -4.36
N ARG A 224 -17.09 -12.00 -4.53
CA ARG A 224 -18.26 -12.81 -4.89
C ARG A 224 -17.96 -13.39 -6.27
N GLU A 225 -17.74 -14.70 -6.33
CA GLU A 225 -17.79 -15.45 -7.59
C GLU A 225 -19.12 -15.11 -8.27
N LEU A 226 -19.04 -14.38 -9.37
CA LEU A 226 -20.11 -14.37 -10.36
C LEU A 226 -20.15 -15.77 -10.95
N GLN A 227 -20.86 -16.70 -10.28
CA GLN A 227 -21.37 -17.88 -10.94
C GLN A 227 -22.31 -17.39 -12.03
N SER A 228 -21.81 -17.30 -13.27
CA SER A 228 -22.69 -17.22 -14.42
C SER A 228 -23.39 -18.58 -14.51
N ARG A 229 -24.62 -18.62 -13.99
CA ARG A 229 -25.64 -19.48 -14.57
C ARG A 229 -25.65 -19.18 -16.07
N HIS A 230 -25.30 -20.16 -16.89
CA HIS A 230 -26.13 -20.72 -17.98
C HIS A 230 -25.59 -22.12 -18.26
#